data_AF-A0A2U1KH70-F1
#
_entry.id   AF-A0A2U1KH70-F1
#
_cell.length_a   1.000
_cell.length_b   1.000
_cell.length_c   1.000
_cell.angle_alpha   90.00
_cell.angle_beta   90.00
_cell.angle_gamma   90.00
#
_symmetry.space_group_name_H-M   'P 1'
#
loop_
_entity.id
_entity.type
_entity.pdbx_description
1 polymer ?
#
loop_
_entity_poly.entity_id
_entity_poly.type
_entity_poly.pdbx_seq_one_letter_code
_entity_poly.pdbx_strand_id
1 'polypeptide(L)'
;MGLIGIMVNMLNEPNLVYNMLPDLLVLIAPLWIAVIFGVFVGWMWRPTWANDAISNLSIPLPAAKNNGLVDFVKNFDSLKMQLPNWGLLSGSESGKNEGVEVFDDDNSSSKLDGKVKNFVGEGDLQHISKLVEEKDGGLAWILVMDRSTSDMSYQAWKREPEVGPPQYRSRTVYENMTPEMMRDFFWDDEFRLKWDDMLLEAETIEECPNNGTMVVKWVRKFPFFCSDREYIIGRRIWESGKTYYCVTKGIQYPSVPRRTKPRRVDLYYSSWSIRAVESRKGDGQMNACEVLLFHHEDMGIPWEIAKLGVRQGMWGAVKKIDRGLRWYQKHIGSGAPLTHCARMAHVNTKVSTDRLKYLTNASNNSQEIETFEEVVSDEKPSGKNVPKLLVVGGAIALACTIDRGLLTKAVIFGVARRFAKMGRRL
;
A
#
# COMPACT_ATOMS: atom_id res chain seq x y z
N MET A 1 -13.84 -51.75 -37.54
CA MET A 1 -12.97 -51.61 -38.73
C MET A 1 -13.08 -50.24 -39.44
N GLY A 2 -13.71 -49.20 -38.86
CA GLY A 2 -13.90 -47.90 -39.55
C GLY A 2 -12.89 -46.80 -39.20
N LEU A 3 -12.33 -46.77 -37.99
CA LEU A 3 -11.43 -45.69 -37.54
C LEU A 3 -9.98 -45.85 -38.01
N ILE A 4 -9.51 -47.10 -38.14
CA ILE A 4 -8.15 -47.40 -38.60
C ILE A 4 -8.01 -47.10 -40.11
N GLY A 5 -9.07 -47.35 -40.90
CA GLY A 5 -9.09 -47.01 -42.33
C GLY A 5 -9.05 -45.50 -42.60
N ILE A 6 -9.65 -44.70 -41.72
CA ILE A 6 -9.63 -43.23 -41.82
C ILE A 6 -8.25 -42.67 -41.47
N MET A 7 -7.58 -43.21 -40.44
CA MET A 7 -6.20 -42.81 -40.11
C MET A 7 -5.20 -43.21 -41.19
N VAL A 8 -5.36 -44.38 -41.82
CA VAL A 8 -4.48 -44.82 -42.92
C VAL A 8 -4.70 -44.01 -44.20
N ASN A 9 -5.94 -43.60 -44.51
CA ASN A 9 -6.20 -42.71 -45.64
C ASN A 9 -5.65 -41.28 -45.43
N MET A 10 -5.64 -40.77 -44.19
CA MET A 10 -5.03 -39.46 -43.90
C MET A 10 -3.50 -39.44 -43.99
N LEU A 11 -2.84 -40.59 -43.85
CA LEU A 11 -1.39 -40.72 -43.99
C LEU A 11 -0.91 -40.77 -45.46
N ASN A 12 -1.83 -41.01 -46.41
CA ASN A 12 -1.50 -41.16 -47.84
C ASN A 12 -1.73 -39.89 -48.67
N GLU A 13 -2.26 -38.80 -48.10
CA GLU A 13 -2.39 -37.51 -48.80
C GLU A 13 -1.52 -36.42 -48.14
N PRO A 14 -0.28 -36.19 -48.61
CA PRO A 14 0.64 -35.22 -48.01
C PRO A 14 0.16 -33.75 -48.13
N ASN A 15 -0.83 -33.47 -48.97
CA ASN A 15 -1.31 -32.11 -49.26
C ASN A 15 -2.32 -31.57 -48.25
N LEU A 16 -2.99 -32.41 -47.45
CA LEU A 16 -3.98 -31.92 -46.48
C LEU A 16 -3.32 -31.45 -45.17
N VAL A 17 -2.28 -32.17 -44.72
CA VAL A 17 -1.54 -31.84 -43.49
C VAL A 17 -0.68 -30.59 -43.68
N TYR A 18 -0.05 -30.44 -44.84
CA TYR A 18 0.82 -29.29 -45.13
C TYR A 18 0.04 -27.97 -45.25
N ASN A 19 -1.20 -28.02 -45.75
CA ASN A 19 -2.05 -26.84 -45.93
C ASN A 19 -2.80 -26.41 -44.65
N MET A 20 -3.01 -27.32 -43.68
CA MET A 20 -3.67 -26.99 -42.40
C MET A 20 -2.69 -26.63 -41.27
N LEU A 21 -1.42 -27.01 -41.39
CA LEU A 21 -0.38 -26.66 -40.41
C LEU A 21 -0.20 -25.15 -40.18
N PRO A 22 -0.14 -24.28 -41.23
CA PRO A 22 0.04 -22.85 -41.03
C PRO A 22 -1.18 -22.21 -40.36
N ASP A 23 -2.41 -22.63 -40.72
CA ASP A 23 -3.63 -22.11 -40.11
C ASP A 23 -3.77 -22.52 -38.63
N LEU A 24 -3.36 -23.76 -38.30
CA LEU A 24 -3.30 -24.23 -36.92
C LEU A 24 -2.22 -23.48 -36.11
N LEU A 25 -1.06 -23.21 -36.71
CA LEU A 25 0.00 -22.41 -36.09
C LEU A 25 -0.44 -20.96 -35.83
N VAL A 26 -1.22 -20.35 -36.72
CA VAL A 26 -1.77 -18.99 -36.53
C VAL A 26 -2.78 -18.94 -35.36
N LEU A 27 -3.52 -20.01 -35.12
CA LEU A 27 -4.44 -20.13 -33.97
C LEU A 27 -3.73 -20.44 -32.66
N ILE A 28 -2.68 -21.26 -32.71
CA ILE A 28 -1.98 -21.78 -31.53
C ILE A 28 -0.88 -20.81 -31.06
N ALA A 29 -0.23 -20.08 -31.97
CA ALA A 29 0.86 -19.16 -31.62
C ALA A 29 0.43 -18.03 -30.65
N PRO A 30 -0.70 -17.33 -30.82
CA PRO A 30 -1.14 -16.30 -29.87
C PRO A 30 -1.43 -16.86 -28.48
N LEU A 31 -1.97 -18.08 -28.40
CA LEU A 31 -2.21 -18.79 -27.14
C LEU A 31 -0.90 -19.10 -26.41
N TRP A 32 0.09 -19.64 -27.11
CA TRP A 32 1.40 -19.90 -26.49
C TRP A 32 2.18 -18.63 -26.17
N ILE A 33 2.08 -17.58 -26.98
CA ILE A 33 2.66 -16.27 -26.66
C ILE A 33 2.04 -15.72 -25.37
N ALA A 34 0.71 -15.83 -25.20
CA ALA A 34 0.04 -15.42 -23.97
C ALA A 34 0.47 -16.26 -22.76
N VAL A 35 0.63 -17.57 -22.92
CA VAL A 35 1.14 -18.48 -21.86
C VAL A 35 2.58 -18.14 -21.50
N ILE A 36 3.47 -18.00 -22.47
CA ILE A 36 4.88 -17.68 -22.26
C ILE A 36 5.00 -16.30 -21.63
N PHE A 37 4.27 -15.30 -22.11
CA PHE A 37 4.23 -13.97 -21.50
C PHE A 37 3.67 -14.02 -20.08
N GLY A 38 2.63 -14.80 -19.82
CA GLY A 38 2.09 -15.03 -18.46
C GLY A 38 3.10 -15.70 -17.54
N VAL A 39 3.88 -16.66 -18.03
CA VAL A 39 4.96 -17.32 -17.28
C VAL A 39 6.11 -16.35 -17.02
N PHE A 40 6.54 -15.56 -18.01
CA PHE A 40 7.59 -14.54 -17.83
C PHE A 40 7.15 -13.44 -16.87
N VAL A 41 5.93 -12.92 -17.00
CA VAL A 41 5.37 -11.94 -16.06
C VAL A 41 5.22 -12.54 -14.67
N GLY A 42 4.79 -13.80 -14.54
CA GLY A 42 4.72 -14.52 -13.27
C GLY A 42 6.08 -14.89 -12.66
N TRP A 43 7.11 -15.08 -13.47
CA TRP A 43 8.49 -15.30 -13.03
C TRP A 43 9.19 -14.01 -12.64
N MET A 44 8.93 -12.93 -13.36
CA MET A 44 9.46 -11.59 -13.10
C MET A 44 8.71 -10.92 -11.93
N TRP A 45 7.44 -11.26 -11.73
CA TRP A 45 6.66 -10.98 -10.53
C TRP A 45 6.84 -12.14 -9.52
N ARG A 46 8.02 -12.18 -8.87
CA ARG A 46 8.22 -12.92 -7.62
C ARG A 46 8.07 -11.96 -6.44
N PRO A 47 6.85 -11.73 -5.94
CA PRO A 47 6.70 -10.91 -4.76
C PRO A 47 7.07 -11.77 -3.54
N THR A 48 7.89 -11.22 -2.66
CA THR A 48 8.46 -11.90 -1.49
C THR A 48 7.42 -12.48 -0.53
N TRP A 49 6.16 -12.05 -0.60
CA TRP A 49 5.05 -12.60 0.19
C TRP A 49 4.63 -14.03 -0.18
N ALA A 50 4.95 -14.53 -1.38
CA ALA A 50 4.60 -15.89 -1.79
C ALA A 50 5.52 -16.97 -1.17
N ASN A 51 6.77 -16.62 -0.85
CA ASN A 51 7.71 -17.53 -0.19
C ASN A 51 7.30 -17.81 1.28
N ASP A 52 6.72 -16.82 1.95
CA ASP A 52 6.14 -16.97 3.29
C ASP A 52 4.90 -17.89 3.27
N ALA A 53 4.17 -18.00 2.15
CA ALA A 53 3.00 -18.88 2.06
C ALA A 53 3.38 -20.34 1.81
N ILE A 54 4.45 -20.60 1.05
CA ILE A 54 4.93 -21.96 0.73
C ILE A 54 5.67 -22.60 1.91
N SER A 55 6.44 -21.80 2.68
CA SER A 55 7.11 -22.28 3.90
C SER A 55 6.13 -22.63 5.03
N ASN A 56 4.94 -22.02 5.05
CA ASN A 56 3.90 -22.29 6.04
C ASN A 56 2.94 -23.43 5.64
N LEU A 57 3.13 -24.09 4.48
CA LEU A 57 2.31 -25.22 4.04
C LEU A 57 2.98 -26.59 4.22
N SER A 58 4.13 -26.67 4.91
CA SER A 58 4.75 -27.94 5.27
C SER A 58 4.08 -28.54 6.51
N ILE A 59 2.99 -29.27 6.30
CA ILE A 59 2.44 -30.19 7.29
C ILE A 59 3.42 -31.39 7.39
N PRO A 60 3.84 -31.82 8.59
CA PRO A 60 4.65 -33.02 8.73
C PRO A 60 3.77 -34.28 8.63
N LEU A 61 4.05 -35.16 7.67
CA LEU A 61 3.56 -36.55 7.67
C LEU A 61 4.72 -37.50 7.30
N PRO A 62 4.67 -38.79 7.67
CA PRO A 62 5.82 -39.51 8.19
C PRO A 62 6.52 -40.28 7.07
N ALA A 63 7.71 -40.77 7.37
CA ALA A 63 8.60 -41.45 6.44
C ALA A 63 7.92 -42.57 5.63
N ALA A 64 7.90 -42.41 4.31
CA ALA A 64 7.81 -43.51 3.37
C ALA A 64 8.74 -43.23 2.18
N LYS A 65 9.68 -44.15 1.96
CA LYS A 65 10.60 -44.20 0.82
C LYS A 65 9.81 -44.16 -0.50
N ASN A 66 10.20 -43.30 -1.44
CA ASN A 66 10.67 -43.73 -2.76
C ASN A 66 11.16 -42.57 -3.62
N ASN A 67 12.18 -42.92 -4.42
CA ASN A 67 13.03 -42.07 -5.25
C ASN A 67 12.29 -41.48 -6.47
N GLY A 68 12.71 -40.28 -6.87
CA GLY A 68 12.53 -39.81 -8.26
C GLY A 68 11.95 -38.41 -8.43
N LEU A 69 12.52 -37.37 -7.82
CA LEU A 69 12.30 -35.97 -8.25
C LEU A 69 13.32 -34.96 -7.67
N VAL A 70 14.59 -35.35 -7.50
CA VAL A 70 15.65 -34.45 -6.97
C VAL A 70 16.73 -34.13 -8.00
N ASP A 71 16.70 -34.73 -9.19
CA ASP A 71 17.76 -34.54 -10.19
C ASP A 71 17.54 -33.39 -11.18
N PHE A 72 16.42 -32.66 -11.10
CA PHE A 72 16.17 -31.53 -12.02
C PHE A 72 16.68 -30.17 -11.51
N VAL A 73 16.96 -30.01 -10.21
CA VAL A 73 17.28 -28.70 -9.61
C VAL A 73 18.79 -28.41 -9.53
N LYS A 74 19.66 -29.39 -9.80
CA LYS A 74 21.12 -29.20 -9.68
C LYS A 74 21.83 -28.66 -10.94
N ASN A 75 21.10 -28.38 -12.02
CA ASN A 75 21.75 -28.09 -13.33
C ASN A 75 21.61 -26.64 -13.83
N PHE A 76 21.19 -25.68 -12.99
CA PHE A 76 21.04 -24.28 -13.41
C PHE A 76 22.13 -23.32 -12.88
N ASP A 77 23.04 -23.77 -12.03
CA ASP A 77 24.18 -22.96 -11.55
C ASP A 77 25.37 -22.90 -12.53
N SER A 78 25.25 -23.50 -13.72
CA SER A 78 26.36 -23.66 -14.68
C SER A 78 26.40 -22.61 -15.80
N LEU A 79 25.36 -21.80 -16.01
CA LEU A 79 25.38 -20.75 -17.05
C LEU A 79 25.87 -19.41 -16.50
N LYS A 80 27.13 -19.40 -16.07
CA LYS A 80 27.93 -18.19 -15.83
C LYS A 80 29.08 -18.16 -16.83
N MET A 81 28.90 -17.46 -17.95
CA MET A 81 29.98 -17.01 -18.85
C MET A 81 29.82 -15.48 -18.99
N GLN A 82 30.77 -14.68 -18.48
CA GLN A 82 31.92 -14.11 -19.22
C GLN A 82 31.43 -13.15 -20.32
N LEU A 83 31.73 -11.84 -20.40
CA LEU A 83 32.82 -10.91 -20.05
C LEU A 83 32.25 -9.46 -20.33
N PRO A 84 32.97 -8.31 -20.33
CA PRO A 84 34.31 -7.98 -19.82
C PRO A 84 34.38 -6.75 -18.90
N ASN A 85 35.55 -6.66 -18.28
CA ASN A 85 36.13 -5.57 -17.51
C ASN A 85 36.41 -4.32 -18.40
N TRP A 86 35.97 -3.14 -17.97
CA TRP A 86 36.59 -1.85 -18.34
C TRP A 86 36.99 -1.16 -17.04
N GLY A 87 38.29 -1.14 -16.77
CA GLY A 87 38.87 -0.27 -15.75
C GLY A 87 39.01 1.15 -16.27
N LEU A 88 38.82 2.13 -15.39
CA LEU A 88 39.58 3.37 -15.51
C LEU A 88 40.09 3.78 -14.12
N LEU A 89 41.40 3.96 -14.08
CA LEU A 89 42.23 4.35 -12.95
C LEU A 89 41.98 5.80 -12.53
N SER A 90 42.10 6.06 -11.22
CA SER A 90 43.08 7.04 -10.73
C SER A 90 43.48 6.68 -9.30
N GLY A 91 44.80 6.54 -9.07
CA GLY A 91 45.41 6.51 -7.73
C GLY A 91 45.32 7.90 -7.05
N SER A 92 45.80 8.13 -5.83
CA SER A 92 46.77 7.44 -5.00
C SER A 92 46.58 7.86 -3.53
N GLU A 93 47.19 7.11 -2.61
CA GLU A 93 47.14 7.23 -1.15
C GLU A 93 47.81 8.48 -0.54
N SER A 94 47.40 8.78 0.70
CA SER A 94 48.24 8.94 1.91
C SER A 94 48.19 10.30 2.63
N GLY A 95 47.70 10.29 3.88
CA GLY A 95 48.56 10.61 5.03
C GLY A 95 48.42 11.96 5.76
N LYS A 96 47.75 11.90 6.93
CA LYS A 96 48.07 12.52 8.25
C LYS A 96 47.79 14.01 8.60
N ASN A 97 47.20 14.11 9.81
CA ASN A 97 47.39 15.04 10.94
C ASN A 97 46.64 16.39 11.06
N GLU A 98 45.93 16.48 12.21
CA GLU A 98 45.73 17.57 13.18
C GLU A 98 45.55 19.04 12.75
N GLY A 99 44.53 19.67 13.32
CA GLY A 99 44.39 21.13 13.38
C GLY A 99 43.01 21.59 13.85
N VAL A 100 42.92 22.00 15.11
CA VAL A 100 41.80 22.78 15.68
C VAL A 100 41.95 24.22 15.19
N GLU A 101 40.95 24.79 14.51
CA GLU A 101 40.77 26.24 14.43
C GLU A 101 39.28 26.63 14.46
N VAL A 102 38.99 27.52 15.40
CA VAL A 102 37.77 28.27 15.61
C VAL A 102 37.80 29.48 14.68
N PHE A 103 36.75 29.71 13.91
CA PHE A 103 36.44 31.03 13.36
C PHE A 103 34.91 31.23 13.35
N ASP A 104 34.45 32.07 14.29
CA ASP A 104 33.29 32.91 14.12
C ASP A 104 33.60 33.96 13.04
N ASP A 105 32.68 34.19 12.10
CA ASP A 105 32.15 35.53 11.88
C ASP A 105 30.95 35.56 10.92
N ASP A 106 30.13 36.56 11.18
CA ASP A 106 28.75 36.73 10.76
C ASP A 106 28.50 37.07 9.27
N ASN A 107 27.21 36.92 8.93
CA ASN A 107 26.41 37.85 8.13
C ASN A 107 26.11 37.48 6.68
N SER A 108 24.91 36.95 6.46
CA SER A 108 23.97 37.54 5.49
C SER A 108 22.55 37.07 5.78
N SER A 109 21.91 37.81 6.68
CA SER A 109 20.46 37.81 6.84
C SER A 109 19.78 38.13 5.49
N SER A 110 18.95 37.21 5.00
CA SER A 110 17.76 37.59 4.24
C SER A 110 16.54 36.91 4.86
N LYS A 111 15.96 37.63 5.84
CA LYS A 111 14.56 37.44 6.23
C LYS A 111 13.68 37.67 5.00
N LEU A 112 12.79 36.71 4.72
CA LEU A 112 11.49 36.79 4.02
C LEU A 112 11.01 35.33 3.93
N ASP A 113 10.20 34.78 4.84
CA ASP A 113 8.82 35.14 5.10
C ASP A 113 8.39 34.54 6.47
N GLY A 114 8.32 35.40 7.50
CA GLY A 114 8.14 35.03 8.91
C GLY A 114 6.70 34.73 9.32
N LYS A 115 5.97 33.96 8.53
CA LYS A 115 4.66 33.42 8.91
C LYS A 115 4.83 31.92 9.11
N VAL A 116 4.84 31.45 10.37
CA VAL A 116 4.77 30.01 10.67
C VAL A 116 3.55 29.47 9.92
N LYS A 117 3.78 28.76 8.81
CA LYS A 117 2.70 28.18 8.02
C LYS A 117 2.11 27.07 8.87
N ASN A 118 0.96 27.35 9.49
CA ASN A 118 0.26 26.38 10.31
C ASN A 118 -0.43 25.35 9.40
N PHE A 119 0.35 24.45 8.82
CA PHE A 119 -0.14 23.42 7.90
C PHE A 119 -1.11 22.46 8.58
N VAL A 120 -0.83 22.11 9.83
CA VAL A 120 -1.66 21.20 10.64
C VAL A 120 -2.00 21.88 11.97
N GLY A 121 -3.26 22.26 12.09
CA GLY A 121 -3.75 23.17 13.13
C GLY A 121 -4.84 22.58 14.01
N GLU A 122 -5.48 23.44 14.80
CA GLU A 122 -6.52 23.05 15.76
C GLU A 122 -7.78 22.51 15.06
N GLY A 123 -8.09 22.97 13.84
CA GLY A 123 -9.16 22.39 13.02
C GLY A 123 -8.93 20.93 12.66
N ASP A 124 -7.68 20.52 12.46
CA ASP A 124 -7.33 19.11 12.20
C ASP A 124 -7.49 18.27 13.46
N LEU A 125 -7.10 18.80 14.63
CA LEU A 125 -7.32 18.14 15.92
C LEU A 125 -8.82 17.96 16.21
N GLN A 126 -9.62 18.98 15.90
CA GLN A 126 -11.07 18.91 16.03
C GLN A 126 -11.65 17.83 15.11
N HIS A 127 -11.19 17.76 13.87
CA HIS A 127 -11.65 16.77 12.90
C HIS A 127 -11.36 15.33 13.34
N ILE A 128 -10.11 15.02 13.75
CA ILE A 128 -9.79 13.68 14.26
C ILE A 128 -10.56 13.35 15.54
N SER A 129 -10.81 14.34 16.41
CA SER A 129 -11.61 14.13 17.62
C SER A 129 -13.05 13.72 17.30
N LYS A 130 -13.67 14.36 16.30
CA LYS A 130 -15.00 13.97 15.81
C LYS A 130 -15.00 12.57 15.19
N LEU A 131 -13.95 12.21 14.45
CA LEU A 131 -13.82 10.85 13.87
C LEU A 131 -13.73 9.78 14.96
N VAL A 132 -12.95 10.02 16.02
CA VAL A 132 -12.79 9.11 17.16
C VAL A 132 -14.11 8.92 17.91
N GLU A 133 -14.89 9.99 18.08
CA GLU A 133 -16.22 9.96 18.71
C GLU A 133 -17.35 9.51 17.77
N GLU A 134 -17.06 9.28 16.49
CA GLU A 134 -18.05 8.97 15.45
C GLU A 134 -19.14 10.06 15.31
N LYS A 135 -18.75 11.32 15.53
CA LYS A 135 -19.58 12.54 15.43
C LYS A 135 -19.15 13.44 14.28
N ASP A 136 -18.49 12.89 13.27
CA ASP A 136 -18.01 13.63 12.11
C ASP A 136 -19.12 13.93 11.09
N GLY A 137 -20.31 13.36 11.27
CA GLY A 137 -21.46 13.55 10.38
C GLY A 137 -21.37 12.75 9.06
N GLY A 138 -20.32 11.96 8.87
CA GLY A 138 -20.18 11.10 7.70
C GLY A 138 -21.07 9.86 7.75
N LEU A 139 -21.10 9.13 6.62
CA LEU A 139 -21.85 7.88 6.50
C LEU A 139 -21.40 6.83 7.53
N ALA A 140 -22.31 5.89 7.81
CA ALA A 140 -22.03 4.78 8.70
C ALA A 140 -20.86 3.91 8.21
N TRP A 141 -20.03 3.47 9.15
CA TRP A 141 -18.89 2.59 8.91
C TRP A 141 -19.34 1.14 8.66
N ILE A 142 -18.93 0.55 7.54
CA ILE A 142 -19.26 -0.84 7.18
C ILE A 142 -18.05 -1.73 7.48
N LEU A 143 -18.22 -2.74 8.33
CA LEU A 143 -17.16 -3.68 8.69
C LEU A 143 -16.71 -4.48 7.46
N VAL A 144 -15.40 -4.52 7.22
CA VAL A 144 -14.79 -5.24 6.09
C VAL A 144 -13.73 -6.26 6.51
N MET A 145 -13.23 -6.16 7.74
CA MET A 145 -12.25 -7.11 8.27
C MET A 145 -12.36 -7.17 9.80
N ASP A 146 -12.30 -8.39 10.32
CA ASP A 146 -12.09 -8.67 11.75
C ASP A 146 -11.15 -9.88 11.83
N ARG A 147 -9.94 -9.67 12.35
CA ARG A 147 -8.88 -10.68 12.43
C ARG A 147 -8.04 -10.47 13.67
N SER A 148 -7.42 -11.54 14.16
CA SER A 148 -6.51 -11.48 15.30
C SER A 148 -5.34 -12.44 15.15
N THR A 149 -4.26 -12.13 15.87
CA THR A 149 -3.18 -13.04 16.23
C THR A 149 -3.12 -13.16 17.75
N SER A 150 -2.13 -13.88 18.29
CA SER A 150 -1.80 -13.90 19.72
C SER A 150 -1.50 -12.50 20.26
N ASP A 151 -0.86 -11.65 19.44
CA ASP A 151 -0.25 -10.40 19.88
C ASP A 151 -1.01 -9.14 19.44
N MET A 152 -2.01 -9.29 18.55
CA MET A 152 -2.84 -8.17 18.11
C MET A 152 -4.27 -8.58 17.69
N SER A 153 -5.22 -7.66 17.78
CA SER A 153 -6.53 -7.74 17.11
C SER A 153 -6.67 -6.56 16.16
N TYR A 154 -7.33 -6.79 15.05
CA TYR A 154 -7.49 -5.83 13.97
C TYR A 154 -8.91 -5.88 13.44
N GLN A 155 -9.57 -4.75 13.49
CA GLN A 155 -10.88 -4.52 12.88
C GLN A 155 -10.76 -3.37 11.89
N ALA A 156 -11.41 -3.49 10.73
CA ALA A 156 -11.43 -2.44 9.74
C ALA A 156 -12.83 -2.25 9.17
N TRP A 157 -13.15 -0.99 8.92
CA TRP A 157 -14.37 -0.53 8.32
C TRP A 157 -14.08 0.36 7.13
N LYS A 158 -15.04 0.44 6.21
CA LYS A 158 -15.02 1.38 5.09
C LYS A 158 -16.32 2.16 5.03
N ARG A 159 -16.27 3.33 4.41
CA ARG A 159 -17.44 4.05 3.89
C ARG A 159 -17.08 4.71 2.58
N GLU A 160 -18.06 4.87 1.69
CA GLU A 160 -17.86 5.40 0.35
C GLU A 160 -18.74 6.66 0.23
N PRO A 161 -18.16 7.88 0.37
CA PRO A 161 -18.91 9.12 0.21
C PRO A 161 -19.33 9.32 -1.25
N GLU A 162 -20.35 10.14 -1.50
CA GLU A 162 -20.78 10.48 -2.87
C GLU A 162 -19.69 11.21 -3.66
N VAL A 163 -18.93 12.06 -2.95
CA VAL A 163 -17.83 12.85 -3.51
C VAL A 163 -16.55 12.49 -2.77
N GLY A 164 -15.50 12.16 -3.52
CA GLY A 164 -14.16 11.87 -3.00
C GLY A 164 -13.86 10.37 -2.83
N PRO A 165 -12.64 10.02 -2.42
CA PRO A 165 -12.18 8.64 -2.35
C PRO A 165 -12.86 7.84 -1.22
N PRO A 166 -12.87 6.50 -1.31
CA PRO A 166 -13.27 5.64 -0.20
C PRO A 166 -12.49 5.99 1.07
N GLN A 167 -13.20 6.02 2.19
CA GLN A 167 -12.63 6.28 3.50
C GLN A 167 -12.53 4.98 4.29
N TYR A 168 -11.43 4.84 5.01
CA TYR A 168 -11.13 3.66 5.82
C TYR A 168 -10.94 4.04 7.28
N ARG A 169 -11.43 3.19 8.15
CA ARG A 169 -11.21 3.23 9.59
C ARG A 169 -10.66 1.88 10.03
N SER A 170 -9.69 1.85 10.92
CA SER A 170 -9.32 0.61 11.60
C SER A 170 -9.13 0.82 13.09
N ARG A 171 -9.32 -0.27 13.84
CA ARG A 171 -9.02 -0.40 15.24
C ARG A 171 -8.05 -1.55 15.40
N THR A 172 -6.85 -1.25 15.88
CA THR A 172 -5.85 -2.27 16.20
C THR A 172 -5.54 -2.23 17.68
N VAL A 173 -5.56 -3.37 18.36
CA VAL A 173 -5.07 -3.49 19.73
C VAL A 173 -3.80 -4.33 19.71
N TYR A 174 -2.69 -3.77 20.18
CA TYR A 174 -1.40 -4.43 20.29
C TYR A 174 -1.14 -4.80 21.75
N GLU A 175 -0.89 -6.08 22.02
CA GLU A 175 -0.58 -6.57 23.37
C GLU A 175 0.85 -6.20 23.78
N ASN A 176 1.06 -5.99 25.09
CA ASN A 176 2.35 -5.68 25.71
C ASN A 176 3.04 -4.47 25.05
N MET A 177 2.29 -3.38 24.91
CA MET A 177 2.71 -2.20 24.14
C MET A 177 2.24 -0.92 24.83
N THR A 178 3.11 0.08 24.91
CA THR A 178 2.77 1.39 25.49
C THR A 178 2.38 2.39 24.40
N PRO A 179 1.48 3.34 24.70
CA PRO A 179 1.15 4.43 23.79
C PRO A 179 2.36 5.26 23.33
N GLU A 180 3.34 5.48 24.20
CA GLU A 180 4.56 6.24 23.91
C GLU A 180 5.41 5.53 22.85
N MET A 181 5.63 4.22 23.01
CA MET A 181 6.41 3.45 22.04
C MET A 181 5.68 3.36 20.70
N MET A 182 4.36 3.21 20.73
CA MET A 182 3.52 3.19 19.53
C MET A 182 3.56 4.55 18.78
N ARG A 183 3.49 5.66 19.52
CA ARG A 183 3.62 7.01 19.00
C ARG A 183 4.97 7.18 18.29
N ASP A 184 6.05 6.80 18.95
CA ASP A 184 7.40 6.92 18.38
C ASP A 184 7.54 6.07 17.13
N PHE A 185 7.10 4.81 17.17
CA PHE A 185 7.16 3.88 16.02
C PHE A 185 6.43 4.41 14.78
N PHE A 186 5.25 5.02 14.94
CA PHE A 186 4.50 5.56 13.80
C PHE A 186 5.08 6.87 13.25
N TRP A 187 5.84 7.61 14.06
CA TRP A 187 6.45 8.88 13.66
C TRP A 187 7.87 8.71 13.08
N ASP A 188 8.53 7.59 13.37
CA ASP A 188 9.92 7.33 13.01
C ASP A 188 10.09 6.86 11.55
N ASP A 189 10.15 7.82 10.63
CA ASP A 189 10.38 7.55 9.20
C ASP A 189 11.73 6.89 8.91
N GLU A 190 12.76 7.23 9.69
CA GLU A 190 14.11 6.66 9.55
C GLU A 190 14.10 5.17 9.89
N PHE A 191 13.36 4.77 10.93
CA PHE A 191 13.16 3.36 11.23
C PHE A 191 12.17 2.70 10.27
N ARG A 192 11.17 3.43 9.78
CA ARG A 192 10.18 2.93 8.80
C ARG A 192 10.86 2.42 7.53
N LEU A 193 11.87 3.12 7.02
CA LEU A 193 12.67 2.70 5.86
C LEU A 193 13.34 1.33 6.03
N LYS A 194 13.58 0.89 7.28
CA LYS A 194 14.24 -0.41 7.56
C LYS A 194 13.31 -1.60 7.37
N TRP A 195 11.99 -1.41 7.52
CA TRP A 195 11.03 -2.53 7.53
C TRP A 195 9.90 -2.39 6.50
N ASP A 196 9.56 -1.19 6.03
CA ASP A 196 8.49 -0.99 5.05
C ASP A 196 9.02 -0.84 3.62
N ASP A 197 9.10 -1.95 2.89
CA ASP A 197 9.50 -1.98 1.47
C ASP A 197 8.64 -1.12 0.52
N MET A 198 7.49 -0.61 0.98
CA MET A 198 6.68 0.33 0.20
C MET A 198 7.13 1.79 0.37
N LEU A 199 7.99 2.12 1.34
CA LEU A 199 8.58 3.45 1.50
C LEU A 199 9.99 3.45 0.90
N LEU A 200 10.17 4.17 -0.20
CA LEU A 200 11.44 4.25 -0.93
C LEU A 200 12.33 5.39 -0.42
N GLU A 201 11.71 6.51 -0.07
CA GLU A 201 12.38 7.72 0.37
C GLU A 201 11.53 8.39 1.45
N ALA A 202 12.20 8.90 2.49
CA ALA A 202 11.61 9.78 3.48
C ALA A 202 12.61 10.89 3.83
N GLU A 203 12.18 12.13 3.68
CA GLU A 203 12.99 13.32 3.87
C GLU A 203 12.21 14.34 4.71
N THR A 204 12.83 14.87 5.77
CA THR A 204 12.28 16.00 6.53
C THR A 204 12.68 17.31 5.85
N ILE A 205 11.68 18.07 5.39
CA ILE A 205 11.88 19.34 4.68
C ILE A 205 11.90 20.51 5.68
N GLU A 206 10.97 20.50 6.63
CA GLU A 206 10.80 21.55 7.63
C GLU A 206 10.36 20.91 8.94
N GLU A 207 10.81 21.45 10.06
CA GLU A 207 10.35 21.06 11.38
C GLU A 207 10.24 22.26 12.32
N CYS A 208 9.24 22.24 13.19
CA CYS A 208 9.00 23.25 14.20
C CYS A 208 9.19 22.63 15.61
N PRO A 209 10.34 22.89 16.27
CA PRO A 209 10.62 22.37 17.61
C PRO A 209 9.64 22.85 18.69
N ASN A 210 8.92 23.94 18.45
CA ASN A 210 8.01 24.51 19.45
C ASN A 210 6.70 23.73 19.57
N ASN A 211 6.20 23.16 18.48
CA ASN A 211 4.88 22.53 18.44
C ASN A 211 4.84 21.14 17.80
N GLY A 212 5.99 20.67 17.30
CA GLY A 212 6.15 19.35 16.71
C GLY A 212 5.65 19.21 15.28
N THR A 213 5.31 20.33 14.62
CA THR A 213 4.89 20.28 13.21
C THR A 213 6.09 19.90 12.35
N MET A 214 5.91 18.97 11.44
CA MET A 214 6.91 18.61 10.44
C MET A 214 6.28 18.67 9.05
N VAL A 215 7.09 19.08 8.06
CA VAL A 215 6.84 18.88 6.65
C VAL A 215 7.80 17.80 6.17
N VAL A 216 7.26 16.70 5.65
CA VAL A 216 8.06 15.59 5.14
C VAL A 216 7.70 15.26 3.71
N LYS A 217 8.70 14.82 2.94
CA LYS A 217 8.52 14.25 1.62
C LYS A 217 8.68 12.74 1.70
N TRP A 218 7.67 12.02 1.23
CA TRP A 218 7.73 10.57 1.07
C TRP A 218 7.64 10.18 -0.39
N VAL A 219 8.39 9.16 -0.78
CA VAL A 219 8.18 8.45 -2.05
C VAL A 219 7.78 7.01 -1.73
N ARG A 220 6.59 6.60 -2.15
CA ARG A 220 6.08 5.24 -1.95
C ARG A 220 6.13 4.44 -3.24
N LYS A 221 6.60 3.20 -3.12
CA LYS A 221 6.59 2.21 -4.19
C LYS A 221 5.16 1.79 -4.50
N PHE A 222 4.81 1.79 -5.78
CA PHE A 222 3.55 1.25 -6.26
C PHE A 222 3.77 0.08 -7.23
N PRO A 223 2.73 -0.71 -7.54
CA PRO A 223 2.83 -1.79 -8.51
C PRO A 223 3.36 -1.29 -9.87
N PHE A 224 4.16 -2.11 -10.58
CA PHE A 224 4.91 -1.71 -11.78
C PHE A 224 4.05 -1.08 -12.91
N PHE A 225 2.74 -1.38 -12.94
CA PHE A 225 1.82 -0.85 -13.95
C PHE A 225 1.41 0.60 -13.70
N CYS A 226 1.88 1.23 -12.61
CA CYS A 226 1.66 2.64 -12.31
C CYS A 226 2.94 3.27 -11.72
N SER A 227 3.11 4.58 -11.86
CA SER A 227 4.30 5.27 -11.35
C SER A 227 4.30 5.34 -9.82
N ASP A 228 5.45 5.33 -9.17
CA ASP A 228 5.55 5.56 -7.73
C ASP A 228 4.89 6.87 -7.30
N ARG A 229 4.52 6.99 -6.03
CA ARG A 229 3.78 8.14 -5.51
C ARG A 229 4.67 9.01 -4.65
N GLU A 230 4.61 10.31 -4.87
CA GLU A 230 5.26 11.32 -4.05
C GLU A 230 4.21 12.00 -3.18
N TYR A 231 4.54 12.21 -1.92
CA TYR A 231 3.69 12.89 -0.95
C TYR A 231 4.49 14.01 -0.31
N ILE A 232 3.90 15.19 -0.20
CA ILE A 232 4.39 16.23 0.69
C ILE A 232 3.38 16.36 1.81
N ILE A 233 3.83 16.01 3.01
CA ILE A 233 2.97 15.75 4.14
C ILE A 233 3.28 16.78 5.21
N GLY A 234 2.26 17.53 5.63
CA GLY A 234 2.28 18.22 6.91
C GLY A 234 1.81 17.25 7.99
N ARG A 235 2.53 17.19 9.11
CA ARG A 235 2.16 16.32 10.23
C ARG A 235 2.40 16.94 11.59
N ARG A 236 1.56 16.59 12.58
CA ARG A 236 1.67 17.06 13.96
C ARG A 236 1.03 16.08 14.96
N ILE A 237 1.52 16.10 16.20
CA ILE A 237 0.98 15.33 17.33
C ILE A 237 0.43 16.27 18.41
N TRP A 238 -0.76 15.94 18.91
CA TRP A 238 -1.33 16.49 20.13
C TRP A 238 -1.45 15.40 21.20
N GLU A 239 -1.42 15.83 22.45
CA GLU A 239 -1.67 14.96 23.60
C GLU A 239 -2.75 15.58 24.48
N SER A 240 -3.77 14.79 24.79
CA SER A 240 -4.85 15.17 25.71
C SER A 240 -5.17 14.01 26.63
N GLY A 241 -5.08 14.24 27.94
CA GLY A 241 -5.22 13.19 28.95
C GLY A 241 -4.14 12.11 28.79
N LYS A 242 -4.54 10.90 28.38
CA LYS A 242 -3.66 9.75 28.09
C LYS A 242 -3.77 9.28 26.65
N THR A 243 -4.12 10.20 25.75
CA THR A 243 -4.38 9.90 24.34
C THR A 243 -3.57 10.83 23.45
N TYR A 244 -2.87 10.23 22.49
CA TYR A 244 -2.18 10.97 21.43
C TYR A 244 -3.08 11.04 20.20
N TYR A 245 -3.18 12.23 19.62
CA TYR A 245 -3.88 12.48 18.36
C TYR A 245 -2.83 12.90 17.34
N CYS A 246 -2.65 12.09 16.32
CA CYS A 246 -1.63 12.28 15.30
C CYS A 246 -2.31 12.50 13.96
N VAL A 247 -1.90 13.54 13.24
CA VAL A 247 -2.42 13.85 11.91
C VAL A 247 -1.27 13.96 10.94
N THR A 248 -1.42 13.31 9.78
CA THR A 248 -0.60 13.50 8.58
C THR A 248 -1.53 13.81 7.42
N LYS A 249 -1.27 14.88 6.67
CA LYS A 249 -2.09 15.25 5.50
C LYS A 249 -1.25 15.83 4.38
N GLY A 250 -1.72 15.67 3.15
CA GLY A 250 -1.12 16.28 1.97
C GLY A 250 -1.17 17.79 2.07
N ILE A 251 -0.07 18.46 1.75
CA ILE A 251 0.03 19.92 1.76
C ILE A 251 0.62 20.43 0.45
N GLN A 252 0.24 21.66 0.08
CA GLN A 252 0.92 22.36 -1.00
C GLN A 252 2.17 23.04 -0.45
N TYR A 253 3.31 22.72 -1.05
CA TYR A 253 4.61 23.24 -0.65
C TYR A 253 5.38 23.70 -1.89
N PRO A 254 5.25 24.99 -2.28
CA PRO A 254 5.70 25.48 -3.59
C PRO A 254 7.19 25.29 -3.90
N SER A 255 8.04 25.23 -2.88
CA SER A 255 9.49 25.02 -3.06
C SER A 255 9.87 23.60 -3.44
N VAL A 256 8.95 22.63 -3.38
CA VAL A 256 9.16 21.26 -3.86
C VAL A 256 8.36 21.04 -5.15
N PRO A 257 8.98 21.26 -6.33
CA PRO A 257 8.27 21.23 -7.61
C PRO A 257 7.74 19.84 -7.93
N ARG A 258 6.64 19.81 -8.69
CA ARG A 258 6.04 18.55 -9.16
C ARG A 258 6.93 17.90 -10.20
N ARG A 259 7.06 16.58 -10.10
CA ARG A 259 7.67 15.73 -11.13
C ARG A 259 6.58 14.93 -11.83
N THR A 260 6.87 14.50 -13.05
CA THR A 260 5.99 13.58 -13.79
C THR A 260 6.05 12.17 -13.22
N LYS A 261 7.23 11.78 -12.74
CA LYS A 261 7.50 10.52 -12.02
C LYS A 261 8.48 10.82 -10.87
N PRO A 262 8.22 10.40 -9.63
CA PRO A 262 6.94 9.86 -9.12
C PRO A 262 5.74 10.81 -9.29
N ARG A 263 4.50 10.29 -9.29
CA ARG A 263 3.25 11.07 -9.35
C ARG A 263 2.95 11.67 -7.97
N ARG A 264 2.80 12.99 -7.88
CA ARG A 264 2.35 13.66 -6.65
C ARG A 264 0.92 13.26 -6.27
N VAL A 265 0.70 12.92 -5.00
CA VAL A 265 -0.62 12.75 -4.38
C VAL A 265 -0.94 13.99 -3.57
N ASP A 266 -1.98 14.71 -3.97
CA ASP A 266 -2.42 15.94 -3.32
C ASP A 266 -3.42 15.68 -2.21
N LEU A 267 -4.46 14.90 -2.52
CA LEU A 267 -5.44 14.49 -1.54
C LEU A 267 -4.88 13.28 -0.78
N TYR A 268 -4.34 13.55 0.40
CA TYR A 268 -3.87 12.54 1.34
C TYR A 268 -4.29 12.96 2.75
N TYR A 269 -4.93 12.05 3.47
CA TYR A 269 -5.23 12.24 4.88
C TYR A 269 -5.05 10.90 5.60
N SER A 270 -4.23 10.89 6.63
CA SER A 270 -4.09 9.77 7.56
C SER A 270 -3.98 10.31 8.97
N SER A 271 -4.76 9.76 9.88
CA SER A 271 -4.74 10.20 11.26
C SER A 271 -4.93 9.02 12.18
N TRP A 272 -4.39 9.11 13.39
CA TRP A 272 -4.55 8.06 14.37
C TRP A 272 -4.66 8.58 15.81
N SER A 273 -5.47 7.90 16.59
CA SER A 273 -5.61 8.09 18.04
C SER A 273 -4.99 6.90 18.76
N ILE A 274 -4.05 7.16 19.65
CA ILE A 274 -3.28 6.13 20.39
C ILE A 274 -3.59 6.27 21.87
N ARG A 275 -4.02 5.17 22.51
CA ARG A 275 -4.28 5.14 23.95
C ARG A 275 -4.04 3.77 24.55
N ALA A 276 -3.76 3.75 25.86
CA ALA A 276 -3.68 2.51 26.62
C ALA A 276 -5.09 1.89 26.78
N VAL A 277 -5.17 0.58 26.68
CA VAL A 277 -6.37 -0.22 26.91
C VAL A 277 -6.02 -1.48 27.70
N GLU A 278 -7.04 -2.12 28.27
CA GLU A 278 -6.87 -3.40 28.96
C GLU A 278 -6.45 -4.49 27.97
N SER A 279 -5.52 -5.37 28.39
CA SER A 279 -5.19 -6.55 27.59
C SER A 279 -6.35 -7.52 27.50
N ARG A 280 -6.41 -8.25 26.38
CA ARG A 280 -7.33 -9.39 26.22
C ARG A 280 -7.11 -10.52 27.21
N LYS A 281 -6.02 -10.51 27.98
CA LYS A 281 -5.78 -11.44 29.10
C LYS A 281 -6.79 -11.27 30.24
N GLY A 282 -7.49 -10.13 30.33
CA GLY A 282 -8.49 -9.87 31.38
C GLY A 282 -7.89 -9.80 32.78
N ASP A 283 -6.63 -9.36 32.87
CA ASP A 283 -5.89 -9.17 34.13
C ASP A 283 -6.13 -7.78 34.76
N GLY A 284 -7.02 -6.97 34.18
CA GLY A 284 -7.26 -5.58 34.59
C GLY A 284 -6.09 -4.64 34.28
N GLN A 285 -5.01 -5.12 33.65
CA GLN A 285 -3.83 -4.32 33.40
C GLN A 285 -3.95 -3.55 32.08
N MET A 286 -3.60 -2.26 32.12
CA MET A 286 -3.57 -1.37 30.94
C MET A 286 -2.25 -1.53 30.17
N ASN A 287 -1.89 -2.78 29.85
CA ASN A 287 -0.63 -3.16 29.20
C ASN A 287 -0.78 -3.40 27.68
N ALA A 288 -1.94 -3.08 27.09
CA ALA A 288 -2.16 -3.07 25.66
C ALA A 288 -2.34 -1.65 25.13
N CYS A 289 -2.07 -1.47 23.84
CA CYS A 289 -2.20 -0.19 23.15
C CYS A 289 -3.25 -0.30 22.03
N GLU A 290 -4.25 0.57 22.06
CA GLU A 290 -5.22 0.73 20.99
C GLU A 290 -4.78 1.85 20.05
N VAL A 291 -4.93 1.58 18.75
CA VAL A 291 -4.73 2.52 17.66
C VAL A 291 -6.01 2.55 16.84
N LEU A 292 -6.72 3.69 16.89
CA LEU A 292 -7.76 4.00 15.91
C LEU A 292 -7.11 4.77 14.77
N LEU A 293 -7.26 4.29 13.54
CA LEU A 293 -6.71 4.93 12.34
C LEU A 293 -7.83 5.31 11.39
N PHE A 294 -7.74 6.50 10.80
CA PHE A 294 -8.65 7.00 9.79
C PHE A 294 -7.84 7.46 8.58
N HIS A 295 -8.21 7.01 7.38
CA HIS A 295 -7.41 7.23 6.19
C HIS A 295 -8.25 7.36 4.92
N HIS A 296 -7.87 8.29 4.06
CA HIS A 296 -8.32 8.38 2.68
C HIS A 296 -7.29 9.13 1.83
N GLU A 297 -7.16 8.74 0.57
CA GLU A 297 -6.26 9.41 -0.38
C GLU A 297 -6.74 9.22 -1.82
N ASP A 298 -6.32 10.13 -2.71
CA ASP A 298 -6.43 9.93 -4.15
C ASP A 298 -5.07 9.52 -4.76
N MET A 299 -4.87 8.21 -4.81
CA MET A 299 -3.68 7.58 -5.40
C MET A 299 -3.54 7.79 -6.92
N GLY A 300 -4.55 8.35 -7.60
CA GLY A 300 -4.58 8.46 -9.06
C GLY A 300 -4.76 7.15 -9.79
N ILE A 301 -5.36 6.16 -9.14
CA ILE A 301 -5.77 4.89 -9.75
C ILE A 301 -7.27 4.69 -9.56
N PRO A 302 -7.94 3.99 -10.49
CA PRO A 302 -9.35 3.63 -10.33
C PRO A 302 -9.59 2.99 -8.96
N TRP A 303 -10.57 3.51 -8.22
CA TRP A 303 -10.83 3.08 -6.84
C TRP A 303 -11.16 1.60 -6.74
N GLU A 304 -11.75 0.98 -7.75
CA GLU A 304 -11.99 -0.47 -7.76
C GLU A 304 -10.69 -1.29 -7.70
N ILE A 305 -9.62 -0.81 -8.33
CA ILE A 305 -8.30 -1.45 -8.27
C ILE A 305 -7.70 -1.26 -6.87
N ALA A 306 -7.80 -0.04 -6.32
CA ALA A 306 -7.34 0.24 -4.96
C ALA A 306 -8.10 -0.62 -3.92
N LYS A 307 -9.43 -0.70 -4.03
CA LYS A 307 -10.31 -1.52 -3.19
C LYS A 307 -9.94 -3.00 -3.28
N LEU A 308 -9.64 -3.52 -4.47
CA LEU A 308 -9.17 -4.89 -4.64
C LEU A 308 -7.83 -5.12 -3.93
N GLY A 309 -6.89 -4.18 -4.09
CA GLY A 309 -5.59 -4.21 -3.41
C GLY A 309 -5.73 -4.23 -1.89
N VAL A 310 -6.58 -3.37 -1.32
CA VAL A 310 -6.89 -3.34 0.11
C VAL A 310 -7.49 -4.68 0.56
N ARG A 311 -8.49 -5.20 -0.15
CA ARG A 311 -9.16 -6.45 0.22
C ARG A 311 -8.20 -7.65 0.27
N GLN A 312 -7.24 -7.72 -0.64
CA GLN A 312 -6.30 -8.84 -0.74
C GLN A 312 -5.05 -8.64 0.13
N GLY A 313 -4.52 -7.42 0.20
CA GLY A 313 -3.23 -7.12 0.80
C GLY A 313 -3.27 -6.63 2.25
N MET A 314 -4.40 -6.10 2.73
CA MET A 314 -4.46 -5.38 4.01
C MET A 314 -4.01 -6.25 5.18
N TRP A 315 -4.47 -7.50 5.28
CA TRP A 315 -4.06 -8.37 6.38
C TRP A 315 -2.56 -8.68 6.37
N GLY A 316 -1.96 -8.82 5.18
CA GLY A 316 -0.52 -8.97 5.03
C GLY A 316 0.24 -7.73 5.49
N ALA A 317 -0.24 -6.55 5.11
CA ALA A 317 0.32 -5.27 5.52
C ALA A 317 0.22 -5.07 7.05
N VAL A 318 -0.92 -5.36 7.66
CA VAL A 318 -1.12 -5.27 9.12
C VAL A 318 -0.17 -6.18 9.88
N LYS A 319 0.00 -7.44 9.46
CA LYS A 319 1.01 -8.34 10.05
C LYS A 319 2.43 -7.82 9.87
N LYS A 320 2.72 -7.15 8.75
CA LYS A 320 4.04 -6.56 8.51
C LYS A 320 4.31 -5.37 9.43
N ILE A 321 3.30 -4.52 9.68
CA ILE A 321 3.35 -3.44 10.67
C ILE A 321 3.66 -4.01 12.06
N ASP A 322 2.94 -5.05 12.50
CA ASP A 322 3.19 -5.69 13.80
C ASP A 322 4.63 -6.23 13.89
N ARG A 323 5.14 -6.93 12.87
CA ARG A 323 6.54 -7.37 12.86
C ARG A 323 7.53 -6.20 12.95
N GLY A 324 7.28 -5.11 12.22
CA GLY A 324 8.08 -3.89 12.29
C GLY A 324 8.07 -3.28 13.70
N LEU A 325 6.90 -3.25 14.35
CA LEU A 325 6.72 -2.78 15.72
C LEU A 325 7.47 -3.66 16.73
N ARG A 326 7.40 -4.99 16.60
CA ARG A 326 8.17 -5.90 17.47
C ARG A 326 9.67 -5.76 17.29
N TRP A 327 10.12 -5.48 16.06
CA TRP A 327 11.52 -5.14 15.82
C TRP A 327 11.90 -3.81 16.47
N TYR A 328 11.06 -2.77 16.34
CA TYR A 328 11.27 -1.48 17.00
C TYR A 328 11.36 -1.62 18.52
N GLN A 329 10.43 -2.36 19.13
CA GLN A 329 10.42 -2.65 20.57
C GLN A 329 11.72 -3.32 21.03
N LYS A 330 12.22 -4.32 20.28
CA LYS A 330 13.51 -4.96 20.57
C LYS A 330 14.69 -4.00 20.39
N HIS A 331 14.65 -3.17 19.35
CA HIS A 331 15.69 -2.17 19.07
C HIS A 331 15.82 -1.17 20.22
N ILE A 332 14.71 -0.59 20.68
CA ILE A 332 14.68 0.32 21.84
C ILE A 332 15.06 -0.42 23.12
N GLY A 333 14.56 -1.64 23.33
CA GLY A 333 14.90 -2.46 24.50
C GLY A 333 16.38 -2.84 24.60
N SER A 334 17.14 -2.77 23.50
CA SER A 334 18.60 -2.97 23.50
C SER A 334 19.40 -1.74 23.91
N GLY A 335 18.72 -0.63 24.23
CA GLY A 335 19.36 0.64 24.59
C GLY A 335 19.82 1.46 23.38
N ALA A 336 19.32 1.14 22.18
CA ALA A 336 19.61 1.93 20.98
C ALA A 336 19.05 3.37 21.13
N PRO A 337 19.79 4.40 20.67
CA PRO A 337 19.31 5.77 20.74
C PRO A 337 18.09 5.97 19.81
N LEU A 338 17.18 6.85 20.21
CA LEU A 338 16.07 7.28 19.35
C LEU A 338 16.61 8.00 18.11
N THR A 339 15.97 7.78 16.96
CA THR A 339 16.23 8.54 15.73
C THR A 339 15.79 9.99 15.89
N HIS A 340 16.11 10.83 14.90
CA HIS A 340 15.66 12.22 14.94
C HIS A 340 14.13 12.32 14.82
N CYS A 341 13.54 11.56 13.90
CA CYS A 341 12.09 11.48 13.75
C CYS A 341 11.39 10.99 15.03
N ALA A 342 11.93 9.95 15.69
CA ALA A 342 11.38 9.47 16.96
C ALA A 342 11.47 10.51 18.08
N ARG A 343 12.57 11.29 18.17
CA ARG A 343 12.66 12.41 19.12
C ARG A 343 11.63 13.49 18.83
N MET A 344 11.40 13.82 17.56
CA MET A 344 10.37 14.79 17.17
C MET A 344 8.96 14.35 17.56
N ALA A 345 8.71 13.04 17.71
CA ALA A 345 7.43 12.54 18.22
C ALA A 345 7.15 12.95 19.68
N HIS A 346 8.19 13.26 20.46
CA HIS A 346 8.09 13.69 21.86
C HIS A 346 7.71 15.17 21.96
N VAL A 347 7.94 15.95 20.90
CA VAL A 347 7.52 17.34 20.78
C VAL A 347 6.03 17.34 20.40
N ASN A 348 5.15 17.24 21.38
CA ASN A 348 3.71 17.24 21.15
C ASN A 348 3.01 18.46 21.78
N THR A 349 1.92 18.88 21.17
CA THR A 349 1.12 19.99 21.69
C THR A 349 0.14 19.48 22.73
N LYS A 350 0.33 19.87 23.99
CA LYS A 350 -0.59 19.51 25.08
C LYS A 350 -1.90 20.30 24.95
N VAL A 351 -3.02 19.61 25.05
CA VAL A 351 -4.37 20.19 25.02
C VAL A 351 -5.14 19.65 26.22
N SER A 352 -5.79 20.54 26.99
CA SER A 352 -6.63 20.08 28.09
C SER A 352 -7.86 19.33 27.57
N THR A 353 -8.34 18.36 28.34
CA THR A 353 -9.53 17.59 27.98
C THR A 353 -10.76 18.47 27.78
N ASP A 354 -10.88 19.54 28.58
CA ASP A 354 -12.01 20.48 28.50
C ASP A 354 -11.93 21.36 27.25
N ARG A 355 -10.72 21.80 26.87
CA ARG A 355 -10.51 22.50 25.60
C ARG A 355 -10.84 21.60 24.42
N LEU A 356 -10.42 20.33 24.46
CA LEU A 356 -10.73 19.38 23.39
C LEU A 356 -12.24 19.18 23.24
N LYS A 357 -12.96 18.99 24.35
CA LYS A 357 -14.44 18.90 24.36
C LYS A 357 -15.09 20.18 23.81
N TYR A 358 -14.60 21.34 24.22
CA TYR A 358 -15.10 22.63 23.73
C TYR A 358 -14.93 22.75 22.22
N LEU A 359 -13.75 22.42 21.68
CA LEU A 359 -13.49 22.43 20.24
C LEU A 359 -14.45 21.51 19.48
N THR A 360 -14.65 20.28 19.97
CA THR A 360 -15.56 19.32 19.33
C THR A 360 -17.00 19.85 19.32
N ASN A 361 -17.44 20.51 20.39
CA ASN A 361 -18.83 20.97 20.55
C ASN A 361 -19.14 22.31 19.87
N ALA A 362 -18.19 23.26 19.86
CA ALA A 362 -18.42 24.63 19.38
C ALA A 362 -18.89 24.71 17.92
N SER A 363 -18.50 23.75 17.08
CA SER A 363 -18.88 23.71 15.67
C SER A 363 -20.28 23.19 15.38
N ASN A 364 -20.98 22.58 16.35
CA ASN A 364 -22.36 22.14 16.11
C ASN A 364 -23.33 23.33 15.99
N ASN A 365 -22.88 24.54 16.33
CA ASN A 365 -23.69 25.77 16.32
C ASN A 365 -23.37 26.74 15.17
N SER A 366 -22.45 26.40 14.25
CA SER A 366 -21.93 27.36 13.26
C SER A 366 -21.81 26.84 11.82
N GLN A 367 -22.73 25.96 11.39
CA GLN A 367 -22.89 25.66 9.96
C GLN A 367 -23.79 26.71 9.29
N GLU A 368 -23.21 27.85 8.91
CA GLU A 368 -23.66 28.58 7.73
C GLU A 368 -22.71 28.26 6.57
N ILE A 369 -23.29 27.84 5.46
CA ILE A 369 -22.62 27.36 4.26
C ILE A 369 -22.15 28.59 3.48
N GLU A 370 -20.84 28.83 3.41
CA GLU A 370 -20.26 29.64 2.34
C GLU A 370 -20.18 28.77 1.07
N THR A 371 -21.20 28.89 0.24
CA THR A 371 -21.19 28.41 -1.15
C THR A 371 -20.13 29.21 -1.92
N PHE A 372 -19.00 28.59 -2.22
CA PHE A 372 -18.05 29.16 -3.18
C PHE A 372 -18.51 28.73 -4.58
N GLU A 373 -19.06 29.68 -5.34
CA GLU A 373 -19.34 29.49 -6.77
C GLU A 373 -18.03 29.29 -7.53
N GLU A 374 -17.79 28.08 -8.03
CA GLU A 374 -16.72 27.78 -8.97
C GLU A 374 -17.21 28.11 -10.39
N VAL A 375 -16.56 29.09 -11.02
CA VAL A 375 -16.80 29.45 -12.42
C VAL A 375 -16.32 28.30 -13.31
N VAL A 376 -17.25 27.53 -13.85
CA VAL A 376 -16.99 26.47 -14.82
C VAL A 376 -16.70 27.10 -16.18
N SER A 377 -15.44 27.01 -16.62
CA SER A 377 -15.09 27.14 -18.04
C SER A 377 -15.22 25.77 -18.71
N ASP A 378 -16.23 25.64 -19.57
CA ASP A 378 -16.50 24.48 -20.41
C ASP A 378 -15.40 24.25 -21.45
N GLU A 379 -14.48 23.30 -21.21
CA GLU A 379 -13.78 22.60 -22.29
C GLU A 379 -13.84 21.08 -22.07
N LYS A 380 -14.56 20.43 -22.98
CA LYS A 380 -14.89 19.00 -23.02
C LYS A 380 -13.68 18.16 -23.49
N PRO A 381 -13.15 17.20 -22.71
CA PRO A 381 -12.28 16.18 -23.25
C PRO A 381 -13.11 15.02 -23.78
N SER A 382 -12.97 14.78 -25.07
CA SER A 382 -13.51 13.66 -25.85
C SER A 382 -13.28 12.31 -25.16
N GLY A 383 -14.39 11.60 -24.91
CA GLY A 383 -14.40 10.27 -24.32
C GLY A 383 -13.70 9.24 -25.22
N LYS A 384 -12.65 8.60 -24.70
CA LYS A 384 -12.08 7.41 -25.31
C LYS A 384 -12.83 6.18 -24.80
N ASN A 385 -13.59 5.57 -25.71
CA ASN A 385 -14.29 4.31 -25.52
C ASN A 385 -13.32 3.21 -25.06
N VAL A 386 -13.51 2.69 -23.86
CA VAL A 386 -12.87 1.43 -23.44
C VAL A 386 -13.57 0.30 -24.18
N PRO A 387 -12.88 -0.53 -25.00
CA PRO A 387 -13.52 -1.60 -25.73
C PRO A 387 -14.08 -2.64 -24.74
N LYS A 388 -15.38 -2.93 -24.86
CA LYS A 388 -16.13 -3.92 -24.05
C LYS A 388 -15.56 -5.36 -24.09
N LEU A 389 -14.46 -5.59 -24.82
CA LEU A 389 -13.78 -6.88 -24.94
C LEU A 389 -12.85 -7.19 -23.76
N LEU A 390 -12.26 -6.17 -23.12
CA LEU A 390 -11.32 -6.37 -21.99
C LEU A 390 -12.02 -6.78 -20.67
N VAL A 391 -13.28 -6.36 -20.50
CA VAL A 391 -14.10 -6.73 -19.32
C VAL A 391 -14.55 -8.20 -19.41
N VAL A 392 -14.75 -8.72 -20.61
CA VAL A 392 -15.17 -10.12 -20.83
C VAL A 392 -13.99 -11.10 -20.72
N GLY A 393 -12.78 -10.70 -21.15
CA GLY A 393 -11.58 -11.53 -21.01
C GLY A 393 -11.16 -11.78 -19.56
N GLY A 394 -11.30 -10.77 -18.69
CA GLY A 394 -10.99 -10.90 -17.25
C GLY A 394 -11.95 -11.81 -16.48
N ALA A 395 -13.23 -11.87 -16.87
CA ALA A 395 -14.22 -12.74 -16.24
C ALA A 395 -14.02 -14.23 -16.59
N ILE A 396 -13.55 -14.52 -17.81
CA ILE A 396 -13.27 -15.89 -18.27
C ILE A 396 -12.01 -16.45 -17.60
N ALA A 397 -10.97 -15.64 -17.41
CA ALA A 397 -9.76 -16.05 -16.70
C ALA A 397 -10.02 -16.38 -15.22
N LEU A 398 -10.87 -15.59 -14.54
CA LEU A 398 -11.29 -15.83 -13.15
C LEU A 398 -12.14 -17.09 -12.99
N ALA A 399 -13.00 -17.39 -13.97
CA ALA A 399 -13.82 -18.61 -13.98
C ALA A 399 -12.95 -19.87 -14.14
N CYS A 400 -11.83 -19.79 -14.85
CA CYS A 400 -10.91 -20.93 -15.06
C CYS A 400 -9.94 -21.18 -13.89
N THR A 401 -9.81 -20.25 -12.93
CA THR A 401 -8.94 -20.43 -11.76
C THR A 401 -9.66 -20.90 -10.50
N ILE A 402 -11.00 -20.92 -10.49
CA ILE A 402 -11.81 -21.20 -9.27
C ILE A 402 -12.56 -22.54 -9.33
N ASP A 403 -12.70 -23.19 -10.49
CA ASP A 403 -13.48 -24.43 -10.56
C ASP A 403 -12.60 -25.69 -10.51
N ARG A 404 -12.53 -26.32 -9.32
CA ARG A 404 -12.24 -27.76 -9.21
C ARG A 404 -13.45 -28.54 -9.73
N GLY A 405 -13.61 -28.51 -11.05
CA GLY A 405 -14.46 -29.38 -11.87
C GLY A 405 -15.79 -29.78 -11.26
N LEU A 406 -16.84 -28.96 -11.42
CA LEU A 406 -18.22 -29.47 -11.44
C LEU A 406 -19.26 -28.54 -12.10
N LEU A 407 -18.92 -27.30 -12.50
CA LEU A 407 -19.90 -26.36 -13.09
C LEU A 407 -19.66 -26.02 -14.56
N THR A 408 -18.94 -26.86 -15.30
CA THR A 408 -18.57 -26.58 -16.69
C THR A 408 -19.65 -26.95 -17.72
N LYS A 409 -20.65 -27.78 -17.38
CA LYS A 409 -21.64 -28.25 -18.38
C LYS A 409 -22.90 -27.39 -18.52
N ALA A 410 -23.37 -26.75 -17.44
CA ALA A 410 -24.62 -25.98 -17.47
C ALA A 410 -24.45 -24.57 -18.05
N VAL A 411 -23.31 -23.92 -17.79
CA VAL A 411 -23.05 -22.54 -18.23
C VAL A 411 -22.69 -22.49 -19.72
N ILE A 412 -21.91 -23.46 -20.21
CA ILE A 412 -21.55 -23.56 -21.64
C ILE A 412 -22.79 -23.85 -22.50
N PHE A 413 -23.68 -24.75 -22.07
CA PHE A 413 -24.94 -25.02 -22.78
C PHE A 413 -25.95 -23.86 -22.68
N GLY A 414 -25.99 -23.14 -21.56
CA GLY A 414 -26.89 -21.98 -21.38
C GLY A 414 -26.55 -20.78 -22.27
N VAL A 415 -25.26 -20.52 -22.48
CA VAL A 415 -24.79 -19.41 -23.33
C VAL A 415 -24.91 -19.76 -24.82
N ALA A 416 -24.59 -21.00 -25.23
CA ALA A 416 -24.74 -21.45 -26.61
C ALA A 416 -26.21 -21.40 -27.11
N ARG A 417 -27.17 -21.72 -26.23
CA ARG A 417 -28.61 -21.70 -26.57
C ARG A 417 -29.17 -20.28 -26.74
N ARG A 418 -28.54 -19.26 -26.13
CA ARG A 418 -28.96 -17.85 -26.23
C ARG A 418 -28.43 -17.18 -27.51
N PHE A 419 -27.29 -17.60 -28.02
CA PHE A 419 -26.75 -17.09 -29.30
C PHE A 419 -27.39 -17.75 -30.54
N ALA A 420 -27.79 -19.02 -30.47
CA ALA A 420 -28.52 -19.68 -31.56
C ALA A 420 -29.91 -19.07 -31.83
N LYS A 421 -30.51 -18.35 -30.87
CA LYS A 421 -31.80 -17.66 -31.04
C LYS A 421 -31.68 -16.21 -31.55
N MET A 422 -30.48 -15.64 -31.60
CA MET A 422 -30.28 -14.25 -32.05
C MET A 422 -30.01 -14.14 -33.56
N GLY A 423 -29.70 -15.24 -34.24
CA GLY A 423 -29.52 -15.31 -35.71
C GLY A 423 -30.79 -15.58 -36.52
N ARG A 424 -32.00 -15.41 -35.94
CA ARG A 424 -33.29 -15.67 -36.61
C ARG A 424 -34.27 -14.49 -36.58
N ARG A 425 -33.75 -13.28 -36.45
CA ARG A 425 -34.46 -12.02 -36.77
C ARG A 425 -33.49 -11.08 -37.48
N LEU A 426 -33.31 -11.34 -38.76
CA LEU A 426 -33.05 -10.33 -39.79
C LEU A 426 -34.18 -10.44 -40.79
#